data_AF-Q5BXN0-F1
#
_entry.id   AF-Q5BXN0-F1
#
_cell.length_a   1.000
_cell.length_b   1.000
_cell.length_c   1.000
_cell.angle_alpha   90.00
_cell.angle_beta   90.00
_cell.angle_gamma   90.00
#
_symmetry.space_group_name_H-M   'P 1'
#
loop_
_entity.id
_entity.type
_entity.pdbx_description
1 polymer ?
#
loop_
_entity_poly.entity_id
_entity_poly.type
_entity_poly.pdbx_seq_one_letter_code
_entity_poly.pdbx_strand_id
1 'polypeptide(L)'
;MPSEDKKKKAQAKKDAVKKRNQKQSRSVPTVVDNENGGEHGMKSNTTTQNGLVYGPLNRNHVRDDDFVGSDDENKEVLQSLECLDLVSERVASHRSVTGVLASHPQARDVQFSNLSITFHGKALLADTQLELNNGRRYGLIGANGCGKSTLLAVIANGELPVPPHIDIFLLQREMTPTSKTALECVMEVDEERVRL
;
A
#
# COMPACT_ATOMS: atom_id res chain seq x y z
N MET A 1 17.45 20.83 49.48
CA MET A 1 17.51 19.36 49.31
C MET A 1 16.33 18.91 48.45
N PRO A 2 16.53 18.34 47.25
CA PRO A 2 15.42 17.84 46.44
C PRO A 2 14.89 16.48 46.95
N SER A 3 13.57 16.40 47.08
CA SER A 3 12.76 15.31 47.65
C SER A 3 12.84 13.97 46.88
N GLU A 4 12.65 12.87 47.63
CA GLU A 4 12.74 11.44 47.29
C GLU A 4 12.04 11.01 45.97
N ASP A 5 10.95 11.69 45.58
CA ASP A 5 10.17 11.33 44.39
C ASP A 5 10.88 11.61 43.06
N LYS A 6 11.82 12.57 43.04
CA LYS A 6 12.65 12.85 41.85
C LYS A 6 13.73 11.79 41.63
N LYS A 7 14.18 11.10 42.68
CA LYS A 7 15.18 10.01 42.57
C LYS A 7 14.57 8.71 42.04
N LYS A 8 13.35 8.35 42.45
CA LYS A 8 12.67 7.13 41.97
C LYS A 8 12.32 7.17 40.46
N LYS A 9 11.88 8.33 39.94
CA LYS A 9 11.56 8.48 38.50
C LYS A 9 12.80 8.46 37.59
N ALA A 10 13.97 8.86 38.10
CA ALA A 10 15.22 8.82 37.35
C ALA A 10 15.80 7.39 37.24
N GLN A 11 15.59 6.55 38.25
CA GLN A 11 16.03 5.16 38.25
C GLN A 11 15.20 4.30 37.27
N ALA A 12 13.87 4.46 37.27
CA ALA A 12 12.97 3.72 36.39
C ALA A 12 13.23 3.97 34.88
N LYS A 13 13.70 5.17 34.52
CA LYS A 13 14.07 5.49 33.12
C LYS A 13 15.39 4.84 32.67
N LYS A 14 16.33 4.55 33.58
CA LYS A 14 17.61 3.91 33.22
C LYS A 14 17.46 2.41 32.99
N ASP A 15 16.56 1.75 33.71
CA ASP A 15 16.34 0.30 33.60
C ASP A 15 15.54 -0.09 32.34
N ALA A 16 14.69 0.81 31.83
CA ALA A 16 13.94 0.61 30.58
C ALA A 16 14.84 0.68 29.32
N VAL A 17 15.91 1.49 29.36
CA VAL A 17 16.83 1.64 28.22
C VAL A 17 17.74 0.42 28.07
N LYS A 18 18.16 -0.21 29.18
CA LYS A 18 18.98 -1.45 29.13
C LYS A 18 18.22 -2.65 28.56
N LYS A 19 16.91 -2.77 28.80
CA LYS A 19 16.09 -3.88 28.25
C LYS A 19 15.85 -3.76 26.74
N ARG A 20 15.98 -2.57 26.15
CA ARG A 20 15.75 -2.35 24.71
C ARG A 20 16.95 -2.73 23.84
N ASN A 21 18.17 -2.60 24.35
CA ASN A 21 19.39 -2.94 23.60
C ASN A 21 19.75 -4.43 23.54
N GLN A 22 19.09 -5.29 24.33
CA GLN A 22 19.41 -6.72 24.35
C GLN A 22 18.62 -7.54 23.30
N LYS A 23 17.65 -6.94 22.61
CA LYS A 23 16.78 -7.62 21.62
C LYS A 23 17.18 -7.41 20.16
N GLN A 24 18.21 -6.61 19.87
CA GLN A 24 18.65 -6.26 18.51
C GLN A 24 19.87 -7.03 17.99
N SER A 25 20.34 -8.06 18.71
CA SER A 25 21.41 -8.96 18.23
C SER A 25 20.90 -10.38 18.07
N ARG A 26 20.03 -10.62 17.07
CA ARG A 26 19.78 -11.98 16.54
C ARG A 26 19.66 -11.91 15.02
N SER A 27 20.81 -11.90 14.36
CA SER A 27 20.96 -12.27 12.96
C SER A 27 22.41 -12.70 12.74
N VAL A 28 22.62 -13.98 12.39
CA VAL A 28 23.59 -14.57 11.43
C VAL A 28 23.74 -16.05 11.84
N PRO A 29 23.23 -17.03 11.07
CA PRO A 29 23.67 -18.41 11.18
C PRO A 29 25.00 -18.55 10.42
N THR A 30 26.06 -18.88 11.14
CA THR A 30 27.36 -19.31 10.62
C THR A 30 27.23 -20.65 9.90
N VAL A 31 27.75 -20.70 8.67
CA VAL A 31 28.04 -21.93 7.92
C VAL A 31 29.10 -22.72 8.71
N VAL A 32 28.79 -23.96 9.05
CA VAL A 32 29.74 -24.94 9.60
C VAL A 32 29.80 -26.09 8.62
N ASP A 33 30.96 -26.23 7.98
CA ASP A 33 31.37 -27.42 7.26
C ASP A 33 31.47 -28.58 8.24
N ASN A 34 30.82 -29.70 7.94
CA ASN A 34 31.25 -30.98 8.47
C ASN A 34 30.91 -32.11 7.50
N GLU A 35 31.97 -32.62 6.90
CA GLU A 35 32.01 -33.88 6.17
C GLU A 35 31.77 -35.03 7.15
N ASN A 36 30.86 -35.95 6.82
CA ASN A 36 31.13 -37.38 6.90
C ASN A 36 29.99 -38.20 6.28
N GLY A 37 30.41 -39.15 5.44
CA GLY A 37 29.54 -40.04 4.68
C GLY A 37 28.91 -41.17 5.48
N GLY A 38 27.91 -41.77 4.85
CA GLY A 38 27.24 -43.00 5.27
C GLY A 38 26.22 -43.41 4.23
N GLU A 39 26.60 -44.38 3.40
CA GLU A 39 25.77 -45.01 2.36
C GLU A 39 24.57 -45.76 2.94
N HIS A 40 23.42 -45.72 2.25
CA HIS A 40 22.59 -46.91 1.98
C HIS A 40 21.40 -46.61 1.04
N GLY A 41 21.37 -47.31 -0.10
CA GLY A 41 20.16 -48.00 -0.59
C GLY A 41 19.23 -47.31 -1.61
N MET A 42 19.42 -47.64 -2.90
CA MET A 42 18.44 -47.58 -4.01
C MET A 42 17.00 -47.95 -3.58
N LYS A 43 15.92 -47.39 -4.15
CA LYS A 43 15.49 -47.53 -5.55
C LYS A 43 14.51 -46.42 -5.96
N SER A 44 14.77 -45.72 -7.07
CA SER A 44 13.77 -44.94 -7.81
C SER A 44 13.65 -45.47 -9.24
N ASN A 45 12.43 -45.81 -9.66
CA ASN A 45 12.15 -46.26 -11.02
C ASN A 45 12.00 -45.06 -11.95
N THR A 46 13.01 -44.81 -12.79
CA THR A 46 12.93 -43.91 -13.95
C THR A 46 12.42 -44.69 -15.16
N THR A 47 11.26 -44.31 -15.69
CA THR A 47 10.77 -44.79 -17.00
C THR A 47 11.03 -43.72 -18.04
N THR A 48 11.87 -44.03 -19.04
CA THR A 48 12.25 -43.14 -20.13
C THR A 48 11.36 -43.37 -21.34
N GLN A 49 10.57 -42.37 -21.72
CA GLN A 49 10.19 -42.15 -23.11
C GLN A 49 10.29 -40.66 -23.43
N ASN A 50 10.97 -40.37 -24.55
CA ASN A 50 11.03 -39.08 -25.23
C ASN A 50 11.63 -37.89 -24.45
N GLY A 51 12.92 -37.97 -24.12
CA GLY A 51 13.86 -36.85 -24.25
C GLY A 51 13.66 -35.55 -23.44
N LEU A 52 12.72 -35.47 -22.50
CA LEU A 52 12.56 -34.31 -21.61
C LEU A 52 12.53 -34.79 -20.14
N VAL A 53 13.43 -34.22 -19.33
CA VAL A 53 13.55 -34.54 -17.89
C VAL A 53 12.47 -33.77 -17.13
N TYR A 54 11.42 -34.47 -16.70
CA TYR A 54 10.48 -33.97 -15.69
C TYR A 54 10.79 -34.67 -14.37
N GLY A 55 11.32 -33.92 -13.40
CA GLY A 55 11.45 -34.39 -12.02
C GLY A 55 10.05 -34.61 -11.38
N PRO A 56 9.94 -35.43 -10.32
CA PRO A 56 8.66 -35.67 -9.68
C PRO A 56 8.13 -34.35 -9.11
N LEU A 57 7.00 -33.87 -9.66
CA LEU A 57 6.21 -32.82 -9.05
C LEU A 57 5.74 -33.35 -7.70
N ASN A 58 6.38 -32.85 -6.63
CA ASN A 58 5.94 -33.04 -5.27
C ASN A 58 4.57 -32.38 -5.15
N ARG A 59 3.51 -33.18 -5.36
CA ARG A 59 2.13 -32.77 -5.15
C ARG A 59 1.91 -32.75 -3.65
N ASN A 60 2.51 -31.76 -2.99
CA ASN A 60 2.06 -31.35 -1.67
C ASN A 60 0.59 -30.98 -1.87
N HIS A 61 -0.28 -31.88 -1.43
CA HIS A 61 -1.68 -31.62 -1.26
C HIS A 61 -1.75 -30.59 -0.12
N VAL A 62 -1.61 -29.32 -0.49
CA VAL A 62 -1.97 -28.21 0.40
C VAL A 62 -3.46 -28.41 0.61
N ARG A 63 -3.83 -28.84 1.81
CA ARG A 63 -5.23 -28.87 2.20
C ARG A 63 -5.67 -27.41 2.19
N ASP A 64 -6.71 -27.11 1.43
CA ASP A 64 -7.32 -25.77 1.39
C ASP A 64 -7.90 -25.33 2.76
N ASP A 65 -7.79 -26.19 3.78
CA ASP A 65 -8.30 -25.99 5.15
C ASP A 65 -7.31 -25.30 6.11
N ASP A 66 -6.05 -25.04 5.73
CA ASP A 66 -5.02 -24.54 6.65
C ASP A 66 -4.87 -22.99 6.69
N PHE A 67 -5.71 -22.23 5.97
CA PHE A 67 -5.74 -20.76 6.04
C PHE A 67 -7.05 -20.23 6.62
N VAL A 68 -7.35 -20.62 7.86
CA VAL A 68 -8.39 -19.95 8.65
C VAL A 68 -7.74 -18.79 9.39
N GLY A 69 -7.58 -17.66 8.68
CA GLY A 69 -7.48 -16.38 9.38
C GLY A 69 -8.80 -16.17 10.11
N SER A 70 -8.77 -16.15 11.44
CA SER A 70 -9.97 -15.95 12.26
C SER A 70 -10.74 -14.73 11.79
N ASP A 71 -12.00 -14.92 11.40
CA ASP A 71 -12.89 -13.87 10.86
C ASP A 71 -12.94 -12.60 11.73
N ASP A 72 -12.64 -12.72 13.03
CA ASP A 72 -12.57 -11.62 13.98
C ASP A 72 -11.42 -10.62 13.69
N GLU A 73 -10.24 -11.06 13.22
CA GLU A 73 -9.13 -10.14 12.91
C GLU A 73 -9.42 -9.31 11.65
N ASN A 74 -10.10 -9.91 10.66
CA ASN A 74 -10.50 -9.20 9.45
C ASN A 74 -11.55 -8.12 9.74
N LYS A 75 -12.41 -8.33 10.73
CA LYS A 75 -13.47 -7.38 11.10
C LYS A 75 -12.93 -6.08 11.69
N GLU A 76 -11.91 -6.15 12.55
CA GLU A 76 -11.26 -4.95 13.11
C GLU A 76 -10.56 -4.13 12.02
N VAL A 77 -9.88 -4.80 11.09
CA VAL A 77 -9.19 -4.13 9.97
C VAL A 77 -10.21 -3.46 9.05
N LEU A 78 -11.31 -4.14 8.70
CA LEU A 78 -12.39 -3.56 7.90
C LEU A 78 -13.00 -2.31 8.57
N GLN A 79 -13.29 -2.38 9.86
CA GLN A 79 -13.81 -1.23 10.61
C GLN A 79 -12.82 -0.05 10.64
N SER A 80 -11.53 -0.35 10.71
CA SER A 80 -10.46 0.65 10.63
C SER A 80 -10.41 1.31 9.25
N LEU A 81 -10.61 0.53 8.17
CA LEU A 81 -10.64 1.06 6.81
C LEU A 81 -11.83 1.99 6.58
N GLU A 82 -13.03 1.59 7.02
CA GLU A 82 -14.24 2.43 6.96
C GLU A 82 -14.02 3.76 7.70
N CYS A 83 -13.42 3.71 8.90
CA CYS A 83 -13.09 4.92 9.65
C CYS A 83 -12.13 5.84 8.86
N LEU A 84 -11.17 5.27 8.13
CA LEU A 84 -10.23 6.05 7.31
C LEU A 84 -10.91 6.69 6.09
N ASP A 85 -11.90 6.03 5.49
CA ASP A 85 -12.67 6.60 4.38
C ASP A 85 -13.49 7.80 4.86
N LEU A 86 -14.18 7.66 6.00
CA LEU A 86 -14.87 8.78 6.66
C LEU A 86 -13.92 9.94 6.99
N VAL A 87 -12.69 9.63 7.42
CA VAL A 87 -11.66 10.66 7.66
C VAL A 87 -11.26 11.34 6.36
N SER A 88 -11.12 10.59 5.27
CA SER A 88 -10.73 11.14 3.96
C SER A 88 -11.77 12.12 3.40
N GLU A 89 -13.06 11.79 3.55
CA GLU A 89 -14.17 12.69 3.19
C GLU A 89 -14.16 13.96 4.04
N ARG A 90 -13.93 13.81 5.35
CA ARG A 90 -13.80 14.95 6.26
C ARG A 90 -12.62 15.85 5.87
N VAL A 91 -11.49 15.25 5.51
CA VAL A 91 -10.32 15.98 5.00
C VAL A 91 -10.66 16.73 3.71
N ALA A 92 -11.47 16.16 2.82
CA ALA A 92 -11.93 16.84 1.60
C ALA A 92 -12.79 18.07 1.91
N SER A 93 -13.63 18.04 2.94
CA SER A 93 -14.43 19.21 3.34
C SER A 93 -13.62 20.40 3.88
N HIS A 94 -12.37 20.19 4.26
CA HIS A 94 -11.50 21.21 4.84
C HIS A 94 -10.45 21.78 3.87
N ARG A 95 -10.46 21.32 2.61
CA ARG A 95 -9.68 21.93 1.53
C ARG A 95 -10.57 22.83 0.67
N SER A 96 -9.95 23.85 0.08
CA SER A 96 -10.53 24.54 -1.06
C SER A 96 -9.60 24.44 -2.25
N VAL A 97 -10.19 24.26 -3.42
CA VAL A 97 -9.49 24.00 -4.68
C VAL A 97 -10.01 24.98 -5.70
N THR A 98 -9.09 25.60 -6.43
CA THR A 98 -9.40 26.39 -7.61
C THR A 98 -8.49 25.96 -8.74
N GLY A 99 -9.02 25.91 -9.95
CA GLY A 99 -8.23 25.62 -11.14
C GLY A 99 -9.13 25.72 -12.37
N VAL A 100 -8.53 26.14 -13.48
CA VAL A 100 -9.23 26.25 -14.76
C VAL A 100 -8.68 25.18 -15.70
N LEU A 101 -9.57 24.41 -16.32
CA LEU A 101 -9.17 23.49 -17.38
C LEU A 101 -8.74 24.31 -18.60
N ALA A 102 -7.45 24.28 -18.90
CA ALA A 102 -6.84 25.00 -20.01
C ALA A 102 -6.80 24.16 -21.30
N SER A 103 -6.89 22.83 -21.19
CA SER A 103 -6.88 21.96 -22.36
C SER A 103 -8.23 21.94 -23.09
N HIS A 104 -8.18 21.60 -24.38
CA HIS A 104 -9.38 21.52 -25.23
C HIS A 104 -10.29 20.37 -24.74
N PRO A 105 -11.64 20.50 -24.78
CA PRO A 105 -12.56 19.48 -24.29
C PRO A 105 -12.46 18.09 -24.95
N GLN A 106 -11.85 18.01 -26.14
CA GLN A 106 -11.59 16.74 -26.85
C GLN A 106 -10.12 16.31 -26.80
N ALA A 107 -9.25 17.08 -26.15
CA ALA A 107 -7.85 16.72 -26.00
C ALA A 107 -7.71 15.50 -25.09
N ARG A 108 -6.67 14.71 -25.34
CA ARG A 108 -6.27 13.63 -24.43
C ARG A 108 -5.33 14.11 -23.33
N ASP A 109 -4.79 15.32 -23.48
CA ASP A 109 -3.94 15.97 -22.50
C ASP A 109 -4.79 16.78 -21.51
N VAL A 110 -4.39 16.77 -20.25
CA VAL A 110 -5.07 17.49 -19.17
C VAL A 110 -4.15 18.61 -18.68
N GLN A 111 -4.60 19.84 -18.84
CA GLN A 111 -3.84 21.03 -18.45
C GLN A 111 -4.66 21.91 -17.54
N PHE A 112 -4.10 22.29 -16.41
CA PHE A 112 -4.72 23.19 -15.45
C PHE A 112 -3.93 24.48 -15.34
N SER A 113 -4.64 25.60 -15.48
CA SER A 113 -4.12 26.92 -15.18
C SER A 113 -4.66 27.44 -13.85
N ASN A 114 -3.82 28.24 -13.17
CA ASN A 114 -4.17 28.88 -11.90
C ASN A 114 -4.64 27.88 -10.83
N LEU A 115 -3.94 26.75 -10.74
CA LEU A 115 -4.23 25.71 -9.78
C LEU A 115 -3.73 26.13 -8.38
N SER A 116 -4.69 26.35 -7.48
CA SER A 116 -4.43 26.69 -6.09
C SER A 116 -5.18 25.73 -5.18
N ILE A 117 -4.48 25.16 -4.22
CA ILE A 117 -5.03 24.23 -3.24
C ILE A 117 -4.68 24.75 -1.86
N THR A 118 -5.70 25.03 -1.06
CA THR A 118 -5.53 25.42 0.34
C THR A 118 -6.17 24.38 1.24
N PHE A 119 -5.54 24.11 2.38
CA PHE A 119 -6.03 23.16 3.37
C PHE A 119 -5.94 23.78 4.77
N HIS A 120 -7.08 23.87 5.46
CA HIS A 120 -7.19 24.58 6.75
C HIS A 120 -6.54 25.98 6.74
N GLY A 121 -6.70 26.74 5.66
CA GLY A 121 -6.13 28.09 5.50
C GLY A 121 -4.64 28.12 5.15
N LYS A 122 -3.95 26.99 5.05
CA LYS A 122 -2.58 26.91 4.55
C LYS A 122 -2.57 26.61 3.05
N ALA A 123 -1.90 27.45 2.27
CA ALA A 123 -1.66 27.15 0.86
C ALA A 123 -0.69 25.97 0.73
N LEU A 124 -1.13 24.91 0.05
CA LEU A 124 -0.31 23.77 -0.35
C LEU A 124 0.28 24.00 -1.74
N LEU A 125 -0.56 24.46 -2.67
CA LEU A 125 -0.20 24.92 -4.00
C LEU A 125 -0.83 26.30 -4.23
N ALA A 126 -0.11 27.19 -4.91
CA ALA A 126 -0.55 28.54 -5.20
C ALA A 126 -0.17 28.92 -6.63
N ASP A 127 -1.19 29.24 -7.44
CA ASP A 127 -1.06 29.70 -8.83
C ASP A 127 -0.18 28.80 -9.71
N THR A 128 -0.28 27.50 -9.50
CA THR A 128 0.52 26.50 -10.21
C THR A 128 -0.09 26.19 -11.58
N GLN A 129 0.77 25.96 -12.57
CA GLN A 129 0.38 25.35 -13.85
C GLN A 129 0.71 23.86 -13.80
N LEU A 130 -0.26 23.00 -14.12
CA LEU A 130 -0.10 21.55 -14.12
C LEU A 130 -0.45 21.00 -15.50
N GLU A 131 0.50 20.32 -16.13
CA GLU A 131 0.33 19.72 -17.46
C GLU A 131 0.60 18.22 -17.42
N LEU A 132 -0.46 17.45 -17.69
CA LEU A 132 -0.45 15.99 -17.77
C LEU A 132 -0.71 15.58 -19.22
N ASN A 133 0.36 15.24 -19.93
CA ASN A 133 0.27 14.81 -21.33
C ASN A 133 0.05 13.29 -21.39
N ASN A 134 -0.78 12.88 -22.33
CA ASN A 134 -1.10 11.49 -22.57
C ASN A 134 0.17 10.67 -22.87
N GLY A 135 0.20 9.43 -22.36
CA GLY A 135 1.32 8.50 -22.54
C GLY A 135 2.56 8.81 -21.67
N ARG A 136 2.49 9.80 -20.78
CA ARG A 136 3.59 10.13 -19.87
C ARG A 136 3.36 9.59 -18.46
N ARG A 137 4.48 9.35 -17.76
CA ARG A 137 4.50 8.93 -16.35
C ARG A 137 5.16 10.03 -15.53
N TYR A 138 4.49 10.47 -14.48
CA TYR A 138 4.93 11.58 -13.64
C TYR A 138 5.20 11.09 -12.22
N GLY A 139 6.29 11.58 -11.62
CA GLY A 139 6.62 11.34 -10.22
C GLY A 139 6.42 12.62 -9.41
N LEU A 140 5.61 12.54 -8.35
CA LEU A 140 5.39 13.66 -7.44
C LEU A 140 6.32 13.53 -6.23
N ILE A 141 7.29 14.45 -6.12
CA ILE A 141 8.35 14.40 -5.09
C ILE A 141 8.26 15.66 -4.22
N GLY A 142 8.53 15.50 -2.93
CA GLY A 142 8.54 16.61 -1.96
C GLY A 142 8.50 16.11 -0.52
N ALA A 143 8.69 17.01 0.44
CA ALA A 143 8.64 16.68 1.86
C ALA A 143 7.27 16.11 2.28
N ASN A 144 7.23 15.35 3.37
CA ASN A 144 5.96 14.87 3.93
C ASN A 144 5.11 16.06 4.38
N GLY A 145 3.81 16.01 4.08
CA GLY A 145 2.88 17.10 4.37
C GLY A 145 2.93 18.30 3.41
N CYS A 146 3.67 18.24 2.30
CA CYS A 146 3.66 19.30 1.28
C CYS A 146 2.42 19.27 0.35
N GLY A 147 1.48 18.34 0.55
CA GLY A 147 0.24 18.27 -0.21
C GLY A 147 0.22 17.29 -1.38
N LYS A 148 1.18 16.36 -1.47
CA LYS A 148 1.25 15.37 -2.59
C LYS A 148 0.00 14.51 -2.71
N SER A 149 -0.32 13.78 -1.64
CA SER A 149 -1.52 12.94 -1.58
C SER A 149 -2.79 13.78 -1.70
N THR A 150 -2.76 15.03 -1.21
CA THR A 150 -3.87 15.97 -1.36
C THR A 150 -4.10 16.33 -2.83
N LEU A 151 -3.05 16.63 -3.59
CA LEU A 151 -3.16 16.91 -5.02
C LEU A 151 -3.76 15.73 -5.78
N LEU A 152 -3.29 14.50 -5.49
CA LEU A 152 -3.83 13.29 -6.11
C LEU A 152 -5.30 13.06 -5.76
N ALA A 153 -5.69 13.24 -4.49
CA ALA A 153 -7.07 13.11 -4.04
C ALA A 153 -7.99 14.18 -4.66
N VAL A 154 -7.51 15.41 -4.82
CA VAL A 154 -8.26 16.50 -5.48
C VAL A 154 -8.59 16.15 -6.93
N ILE A 155 -7.61 15.64 -7.68
CA ILE A 155 -7.80 15.22 -9.07
C ILE A 155 -8.77 14.03 -9.14
N ALA A 156 -8.60 13.04 -8.26
CA ALA A 156 -9.41 11.82 -8.23
C ALA A 156 -10.87 12.06 -7.83
N ASN A 157 -11.11 12.97 -6.89
CA ASN A 157 -12.45 13.30 -6.40
C ASN A 157 -13.24 14.20 -7.38
N GLY A 158 -12.67 14.56 -8.54
CA GLY A 158 -13.32 15.45 -9.51
C GLY A 158 -13.49 16.89 -9.01
N GLU A 159 -12.69 17.32 -8.04
CA GLU A 159 -12.69 18.71 -7.54
C GLU A 159 -12.06 19.70 -8.53
N LEU A 160 -11.42 19.17 -9.57
CA LEU A 160 -10.95 19.93 -10.73
C LEU A 160 -11.75 19.54 -11.98
N PRO A 161 -12.02 20.50 -12.87
CA PRO A 161 -12.72 20.21 -14.13
C PRO A 161 -11.87 19.32 -15.02
N VAL A 162 -12.36 18.12 -15.33
CA VAL A 162 -11.68 17.15 -16.20
C VAL A 162 -12.57 16.88 -17.42
N PRO A 163 -12.00 16.67 -18.63
CA PRO A 163 -12.78 16.29 -19.79
C PRO A 163 -13.60 15.01 -19.55
N PRO A 164 -14.86 14.94 -20.03
CA PRO A 164 -15.79 13.86 -19.69
C PRO A 164 -15.40 12.48 -20.27
N HIS A 165 -14.49 12.45 -21.24
CA HIS A 165 -13.97 11.22 -21.85
C HIS A 165 -12.69 10.70 -21.17
N ILE A 166 -12.31 11.26 -20.02
CA ILE A 166 -11.12 10.86 -19.26
C ILE A 166 -11.57 10.33 -17.90
N ASP A 167 -11.36 9.03 -17.70
CA ASP A 167 -11.59 8.38 -16.42
C ASP A 167 -10.37 8.54 -15.51
N ILE A 168 -10.63 8.77 -14.22
CA ILE A 168 -9.59 8.93 -13.21
C ILE A 168 -9.78 7.86 -12.15
N PHE A 169 -8.72 7.06 -11.96
CA PHE A 169 -8.66 6.05 -10.92
C PHE A 169 -7.51 6.38 -9.96
N LEU A 170 -7.82 6.40 -8.66
CA LEU A 170 -6.82 6.59 -7.61
C LEU A 170 -6.71 5.35 -6.74
N LEU A 171 -5.57 4.69 -6.80
CA LEU A 171 -5.23 3.64 -5.85
C LEU A 171 -4.61 4.28 -4.60
N GLN A 172 -5.41 4.43 -3.55
CA GLN A 172 -4.94 5.07 -2.31
C GLN A 172 -4.25 4.09 -1.35
N ARG A 173 -4.71 2.83 -1.33
CA ARG A 173 -4.29 1.81 -0.36
C ARG A 173 -4.25 0.44 -1.01
N GLU A 174 -3.52 -0.46 -0.37
CA GLU A 174 -3.55 -1.89 -0.67
C GLU A 174 -4.86 -2.50 -0.18
N MET A 175 -5.30 -3.56 -0.86
CA MET A 175 -6.46 -4.33 -0.46
C MET A 175 -6.11 -5.20 0.75
N THR A 176 -7.05 -5.38 1.66
CA THR A 176 -6.87 -6.33 2.75
C THR A 176 -6.72 -7.75 2.21
N PRO A 177 -5.99 -8.61 2.93
CA PRO A 177 -5.93 -10.03 2.60
C PRO A 177 -7.35 -10.59 2.52
N THR A 178 -7.70 -11.16 1.38
CA THR A 178 -9.01 -11.75 1.12
C THR A 178 -8.80 -13.05 0.34
N SER A 179 -9.72 -13.99 0.52
CA SER A 179 -9.76 -15.25 -0.24
C SER A 179 -10.31 -15.08 -1.66
N LYS A 180 -10.78 -13.87 -2.01
CA LYS A 180 -11.29 -13.55 -3.33
C LYS A 180 -10.18 -13.60 -4.38
N THR A 181 -10.53 -14.07 -5.56
CA THR A 181 -9.62 -14.03 -6.70
C THR A 181 -9.46 -12.60 -7.21
N ALA A 182 -8.34 -12.30 -7.88
CA ALA A 182 -8.10 -10.98 -8.45
C ALA A 182 -9.21 -10.55 -9.44
N LEU A 183 -9.81 -11.50 -10.16
CA LEU A 183 -10.91 -11.23 -11.10
C LEU A 183 -12.18 -10.77 -10.36
N GLU A 184 -12.56 -11.48 -9.29
CA GLU A 184 -13.73 -11.13 -8.47
C GLU A 184 -13.57 -9.73 -7.88
N CYS A 185 -12.38 -9.39 -7.35
CA CYS A 185 -12.12 -8.06 -6.82
C CYS A 185 -12.30 -6.95 -7.87
N VAL A 186 -11.87 -7.17 -9.12
CA VAL A 186 -12.05 -6.20 -10.20
C VAL A 186 -13.53 -6.09 -10.59
N MET A 187 -14.24 -7.22 -10.67
CA MET A 187 -15.65 -7.25 -11.02
C MET A 187 -16.53 -6.58 -9.95
N GLU A 188 -16.16 -6.64 -8.68
CA GLU A 188 -16.90 -6.00 -7.59
C GLU A 188 -16.77 -4.47 -7.58
N VAL A 189 -15.64 -3.92 -8.03
CA VAL A 189 -15.37 -2.47 -8.01
C VAL A 189 -15.87 -1.77 -9.27
N ASP A 190 -15.91 -2.50 -10.39
CA ASP A 190 -16.27 -1.95 -11.70
C ASP A 190 -17.80 -2.00 -11.91
N GLU A 191 -18.50 -0.99 -11.39
CA GLU A 191 -19.96 -0.86 -11.54
C GLU A 191 -20.43 -0.87 -13.01
N GLU A 192 -19.59 -0.40 -13.95
CA GLU A 192 -19.92 -0.45 -15.38
C GLU A 192 -19.94 -1.89 -15.90
N ARG A 193 -19.02 -2.74 -15.44
CA ARG A 193 -19.00 -4.17 -15.81
C ARG A 193 -20.11 -4.98 -15.15
N VAL A 194 -20.61 -4.57 -13.99
CA VAL A 194 -21.78 -5.19 -13.36
C VAL A 194 -23.07 -4.94 -14.18
N ARG A 195 -23.10 -3.89 -15.01
CA ARG A 195 -24.26 -3.54 -15.86
C ARG A 195 -24.26 -4.20 -17.26
N LEU A 196 -23.17 -4.85 -17.67
CA LEU A 196 -23.03 -5.52 -18.97
C LEU A 196 -23.36 -7.02 -18.88
#